data_AF-K8GGG8-F1
#
_entry.id   AF-K8GGG8-F1
#
_cell.length_a   1.000
_cell.length_b   1.000
_cell.length_c   1.000
_cell.angle_alpha   90.00
_cell.angle_beta   90.00
_cell.angle_gamma   90.00
#
_symmetry.space_group_name_H-M   'P 1'
#
loop_
_entity.id
_entity.type
_entity.pdbx_description
1 polymer ?
#
loop_
_entity_poly.entity_id
_entity_poly.type
_entity_poly.pdbx_seq_one_letter_code
_entity_poly.pdbx_strand_id
1 'polypeptide(L)'
;MKKTQFQTFACPIARYRGVNHPGSQEFNVHLQSFAHRVSLLAGLHTGGKLPTHETYRRLLTLWEALQPYCSLIADGDRPAPSSTPHHSAFNTLLDNSPSGIRPHLDAD
;
A
#
# COMPACT_ATOMS: atom_id res chain seq x y z
N MET A 1 -32.45 6.40 -7.97
CA MET A 1 -31.61 5.30 -7.47
C MET A 1 -30.51 5.86 -6.58
N LYS A 2 -30.67 5.84 -5.24
CA LYS A 2 -29.68 6.34 -4.27
C LYS A 2 -29.11 5.14 -3.50
N LYS A 3 -28.12 4.45 -4.06
CA LYS A 3 -27.43 3.30 -3.40
C LYS A 3 -25.94 3.52 -3.19
N THR A 4 -25.39 4.64 -3.63
CA THR A 4 -23.95 4.90 -3.66
C THR A 4 -23.42 5.55 -2.38
N GLN A 5 -24.18 6.45 -1.77
CA GLN A 5 -23.68 7.24 -0.63
C GLN A 5 -23.47 6.39 0.64
N PHE A 6 -24.44 5.54 0.99
CA PHE A 6 -24.30 4.67 2.16
C PHE A 6 -23.11 3.71 2.03
N GLN A 7 -22.83 3.21 0.82
CA GLN A 7 -21.71 2.30 0.58
C GLN A 7 -20.36 3.00 0.77
N THR A 8 -20.23 4.26 0.35
CA THR A 8 -19.01 5.07 0.53
C THR A 8 -18.77 5.44 1.99
N PHE A 9 -19.83 5.68 2.78
CA PHE A 9 -19.71 6.06 4.19
C PHE A 9 -19.63 4.86 5.16
N ALA A 10 -20.39 3.79 4.93
CA ALA A 10 -20.47 2.65 5.83
C ALA A 10 -19.26 1.71 5.71
N CYS A 11 -18.59 1.70 4.56
CA CYS A 11 -17.39 0.89 4.34
C CYS A 11 -16.46 1.65 3.39
N PRO A 12 -15.70 2.65 3.88
CA PRO A 12 -14.72 3.30 3.05
C PRO A 12 -13.73 2.24 2.55
N ILE A 13 -13.78 1.93 1.25
CA ILE A 13 -12.77 1.09 0.59
C ILE A 13 -11.52 1.95 0.44
N ALA A 14 -10.87 2.24 1.56
CA ALA A 14 -9.52 2.76 1.54
C ALA A 14 -8.65 1.63 0.99
N ARG A 15 -8.25 1.74 -0.28
CA ARG A 15 -7.15 0.92 -0.78
C ARG A 15 -5.94 1.35 0.04
N TYR A 16 -5.58 0.56 1.05
CA TYR A 16 -4.35 0.73 1.76
C TYR A 16 -3.20 0.55 0.77
N ARG A 17 -2.76 1.67 0.21
CA ARG A 17 -1.47 1.81 -0.43
C ARG A 17 -0.64 2.46 0.66
N GLY A 18 0.06 1.65 1.45
CA GLY A 18 1.11 2.19 2.31
C GLY A 18 2.05 3.08 1.51
N VAL A 19 2.98 3.78 2.18
CA VAL A 19 4.00 4.56 1.47
C VAL A 19 4.70 3.65 0.46
N ASN A 20 4.59 3.98 -0.84
CA ASN A 20 5.18 3.20 -1.93
C ASN A 20 6.70 3.36 -1.89
N HIS A 21 7.34 2.68 -0.95
CA HIS A 21 8.78 2.66 -0.84
C HIS A 21 9.32 1.60 -1.81
N PRO A 22 10.28 1.94 -2.70
CA PRO A 22 10.82 0.96 -3.65
C PRO A 22 11.39 -0.28 -2.94
N GLY A 23 12.04 -0.12 -1.79
CA GLY A 23 12.54 -1.24 -0.97
C GLY A 23 11.44 -2.17 -0.44
N SER A 24 10.25 -1.65 -0.10
CA SER A 24 9.14 -2.50 0.38
C SER A 24 8.50 -3.29 -0.76
N GLN A 25 8.48 -2.73 -1.97
CA GLN A 25 8.03 -3.44 -3.17
C GLN A 25 9.02 -4.55 -3.56
N GLU A 26 10.32 -4.27 -3.56
CA GLU A 26 11.36 -5.27 -3.84
C GLU A 26 11.34 -6.41 -2.81
N PHE A 27 11.25 -6.09 -1.51
CA PHE A 27 11.10 -7.09 -0.47
C PHE A 27 9.85 -7.96 -0.68
N ASN A 28 8.71 -7.34 -1.02
CA ASN A 28 7.46 -8.07 -1.25
C ASN A 28 7.57 -9.05 -2.42
N VAL A 29 8.27 -8.69 -3.51
CA VAL A 29 8.52 -9.63 -4.62
C VAL A 29 9.36 -10.83 -4.16
N HIS A 30 10.40 -10.61 -3.37
CA HIS A 30 11.20 -11.71 -2.81
C HIS A 30 10.39 -12.59 -1.86
N LEU A 31 9.57 -11.99 -1.00
CA LEU A 31 8.68 -12.71 -0.08
C LEU A 31 7.64 -13.54 -0.84
N GLN A 32 7.07 -13.00 -1.92
CA GLN A 32 6.12 -13.71 -2.77
C GLN A 32 6.77 -14.91 -3.48
N SER A 33 7.97 -14.72 -4.04
CA SER A 33 8.75 -15.79 -4.65
C SER A 33 9.08 -16.90 -3.64
N PHE A 34 9.46 -16.52 -2.41
CA PHE A 34 9.67 -17.46 -1.30
C PHE A 34 8.39 -18.25 -0.98
N ALA A 35 7.27 -17.57 -0.75
CA ALA A 35 6.00 -18.21 -0.41
C ALA A 35 5.56 -19.21 -1.49
N HIS A 36 5.69 -18.83 -2.76
CA HIS A 36 5.38 -19.72 -3.88
C HIS A 36 6.23 -21.00 -3.86
N ARG A 37 7.55 -20.87 -3.67
CA ARG A 37 8.47 -22.03 -3.60
C ARG A 37 8.17 -22.92 -2.39
N VAL A 38 7.84 -22.35 -1.24
CA VAL A 38 7.42 -23.10 -0.05
C VAL A 38 6.15 -23.90 -0.32
N SER A 39 5.14 -23.29 -0.95
CA SER A 39 3.91 -24.00 -1.32
C SER A 39 4.17 -25.17 -2.27
N LEU A 40 5.05 -25.00 -3.26
CA LEU A 40 5.46 -26.08 -4.14
C LEU A 40 6.16 -27.22 -3.39
N LEU A 41 7.11 -26.90 -2.51
CA LEU A 41 7.80 -27.91 -1.68
C LEU A 41 6.83 -28.66 -0.77
N ALA A 42 5.91 -27.96 -0.12
CA ALA A 42 4.89 -28.57 0.72
C ALA A 42 3.99 -29.51 -0.09
N GLY A 43 3.57 -29.11 -1.29
CA GLY A 43 2.79 -29.95 -2.21
C GLY A 43 3.54 -31.19 -2.69
N LEU A 44 4.85 -31.07 -2.96
CA LEU A 44 5.69 -32.22 -3.33
C LEU A 44 5.86 -33.19 -2.17
N HIS A 45 6.00 -32.68 -0.94
CA HIS A 45 6.14 -33.49 0.25
C HIS A 45 4.83 -34.24 0.57
N THR A 46 3.69 -33.54 0.60
CA THR A 46 2.38 -34.16 0.86
C THR A 46 1.96 -35.11 -0.27
N GLY A 47 2.41 -34.85 -1.49
CA GLY A 47 2.26 -35.76 -2.64
C GLY A 47 3.21 -36.98 -2.62
N GLY A 48 4.03 -37.15 -1.57
CA GLY A 48 4.94 -38.28 -1.40
C GLY A 48 6.14 -38.31 -2.37
N LYS A 49 6.34 -37.25 -3.17
CA LYS A 49 7.42 -37.16 -4.16
C LYS A 49 8.75 -36.68 -3.56
N LEU A 50 8.71 -36.13 -2.35
CA LEU A 50 9.88 -35.60 -1.65
C LEU A 50 9.87 -36.03 -0.18
N PRO A 51 10.97 -36.59 0.35
CA PRO A 51 11.06 -36.98 1.75
C PRO A 51 11.13 -35.75 2.67
N THR A 52 10.69 -35.91 3.93
CA THR A 52 10.60 -34.81 4.90
C THR A 52 11.94 -34.12 5.15
N HIS A 53 13.01 -34.91 5.35
CA HIS A 53 14.35 -34.39 5.60
C HIS A 53 14.85 -33.50 4.44
N GLU A 54 14.63 -33.93 3.20
CA GLU A 54 15.05 -33.16 2.04
C GLU A 54 14.21 -31.90 1.85
N THR A 55 12.90 -32.00 2.07
CA THR A 55 11.99 -30.85 2.08
C THR A 55 12.45 -29.80 3.08
N TYR A 56 12.82 -30.23 4.29
CA TYR A 56 13.30 -29.34 5.35
C TYR A 56 14.61 -28.65 4.99
N ARG A 57 15.59 -29.38 4.44
CA ARG A 57 16.85 -28.78 3.99
C ARG A 57 16.62 -27.73 2.91
N ARG A 58 15.76 -28.02 1.92
CA ARG A 58 15.42 -27.07 0.86
C ARG A 58 14.70 -25.83 1.41
N LEU A 59 13.85 -25.99 2.43
CA LEU A 59 13.18 -24.88 3.10
C LEU A 59 14.18 -23.97 3.81
N LEU A 60 15.16 -24.54 4.52
CA LEU A 60 16.23 -23.77 5.17
C LEU A 60 17.05 -22.96 4.16
N THR A 61 17.43 -23.56 3.03
CA THR A 61 18.15 -22.84 1.96
C THR A 61 17.33 -21.69 1.39
N LEU A 62 16.01 -21.86 1.25
CA LEU A 62 15.12 -20.78 0.82
C LEU A 62 15.03 -19.64 1.84
N TRP A 63 15.05 -19.97 3.13
CA TRP A 63 15.07 -18.99 4.21
C TRP A 63 16.38 -18.20 4.23
N GLU A 64 17.53 -18.88 4.13
CA GLU A 64 18.85 -18.24 4.03
C GLU A 64 18.92 -17.28 2.83
N ALA A 65 18.31 -17.66 1.70
CA ALA A 65 18.21 -16.80 0.52
C ALA A 65 17.30 -15.58 0.71
N LEU A 66 16.32 -15.64 1.61
CA LEU A 66 15.42 -14.51 1.92
C LEU A 66 16.06 -13.51 2.90
N GLN A 67 16.88 -14.00 3.82
CA GLN A 67 17.52 -13.23 4.89
C GLN A 67 18.21 -11.92 4.44
N PRO A 68 18.99 -11.85 3.34
CA PRO A 68 19.62 -10.60 2.91
C PRO A 68 18.62 -9.51 2.50
N TYR A 69 17.39 -9.87 2.14
CA TYR A 69 16.35 -8.94 1.74
C TYR A 69 15.57 -8.35 2.92
N CYS A 70 15.70 -8.91 4.13
CA CYS A 70 15.05 -8.36 5.33
C CYS A 70 15.58 -6.95 5.68
N SER A 71 16.79 -6.60 5.26
CA SER A 71 17.37 -5.26 5.45
C SER A 71 16.65 -4.18 4.63
N LEU A 72 15.99 -4.53 3.52
CA LEU A 72 15.23 -3.58 2.67
C LEU A 72 14.07 -2.89 3.43
N ILE A 73 13.67 -3.42 4.57
CA ILE A 73 12.60 -2.87 5.43
C ILE A 73 13.19 -2.11 6.63
N ALA A 74 14.43 -2.40 7.03
CA ALA A 74 15.05 -1.85 8.23
C ALA A 74 15.32 -0.33 8.14
N ASP A 75 15.50 0.20 6.93
CA ASP A 75 15.71 1.64 6.69
C ASP A 75 14.40 2.45 6.62
N GLY A 76 13.23 1.80 6.69
CA GLY A 76 11.91 2.39 6.45
C GLY A 76 11.25 3.11 7.63
N ASP A 77 11.82 3.08 8.84
CA ASP A 77 11.20 3.65 10.05
C ASP A 77 11.71 5.04 10.45
N ARG A 78 12.19 5.84 9.49
CA ARG A 78 12.29 7.29 9.74
C ARG A 78 10.99 7.95 9.30
N PRO A 79 10.10 8.36 10.22
CA PRO A 79 9.10 9.33 9.85
C PRO A 79 9.86 10.55 9.32
N ALA A 80 9.71 10.84 8.03
CA ALA A 80 10.06 12.17 7.53
C ALA A 80 9.33 13.15 8.45
N PRO A 81 10.00 14.19 9.00
CA PRO A 81 9.30 15.22 9.75
C PRO A 81 8.43 16.00 8.76
N SER A 82 7.28 15.43 8.39
CA SER A 82 6.22 16.14 7.71
C SER A 82 5.67 17.11 8.74
N SER A 83 6.21 18.31 8.70
CA SER A 83 5.61 19.52 9.19
C SER A 83 4.15 19.55 8.69
N THR A 84 3.22 19.19 9.56
CA THR A 84 1.86 19.70 9.45
C THR A 84 1.85 21.12 10.02
N PRO A 85 1.47 22.11 9.21
CA PRO A 85 0.39 22.98 9.59
C PRO A 85 -0.87 22.50 8.87
N HIS A 86 -1.74 21.94 9.69
CA HIS A 86 -3.16 21.75 9.46
C HIS A 86 -3.81 23.06 8.95
N HIS A 87 -4.12 23.20 7.66
CA HIS A 87 -5.45 23.63 7.20
C HIS A 87 -5.57 23.66 5.66
N SER A 88 -6.45 22.81 5.16
CA SER A 88 -7.41 23.02 4.07
C SER A 88 -7.22 24.26 3.15
N ALA A 89 -6.88 24.02 1.89
CA ALA A 89 -7.19 24.92 0.78
C ALA A 89 -7.26 24.14 -0.54
N PHE A 90 -8.36 23.42 -0.78
CA PHE A 90 -8.65 22.95 -2.14
C PHE A 90 -10.10 23.11 -2.60
N ASN A 91 -11.10 23.23 -1.72
CA ASN A 91 -12.48 23.42 -2.18
C ASN A 91 -13.16 24.59 -1.48
N THR A 92 -13.01 25.78 -2.06
CA THR A 92 -13.99 26.88 -1.91
C THR A 92 -14.32 27.43 -3.29
N LEU A 93 -14.99 26.62 -4.11
CA LEU A 93 -15.68 27.08 -5.30
C LEU A 93 -17.03 26.40 -5.33
N LEU A 94 -17.98 27.00 -4.60
CA LEU A 94 -19.45 26.95 -4.79
C LEU A 94 -20.10 27.37 -3.47
N ASP A 95 -20.17 28.68 -3.23
CA ASP A 95 -21.36 29.23 -2.60
C ASP A 95 -21.73 30.55 -3.28
N ASN A 96 -22.99 30.65 -3.65
CA ASN A 96 -23.58 31.75 -4.39
C ASN A 96 -24.37 32.63 -3.42
N SER A 97 -24.16 33.95 -3.54
CA SER A 97 -25.11 35.06 -3.24
C SER A 97 -25.37 35.47 -1.78
N PRO A 98 -25.88 36.70 -1.50
CA PRO A 98 -26.01 37.90 -2.34
C PRO A 98 -25.47 39.20 -1.68
N SER A 99 -25.46 40.29 -2.47
CA SER A 99 -25.44 41.72 -2.04
C SER A 99 -24.07 42.38 -1.87
N GLY A 100 -23.85 43.46 -2.65
CA GLY A 100 -22.85 44.48 -2.30
C GLY A 100 -22.00 45.02 -3.45
N ILE A 101 -22.63 45.67 -4.43
CA ILE A 101 -22.08 46.78 -5.25
C ILE A 101 -20.76 46.52 -6.01
N ARG A 102 -20.88 46.36 -7.34
CA ARG A 102 -19.79 46.62 -8.30
C ARG A 102 -19.75 48.13 -8.61
N PRO A 103 -18.60 48.81 -8.57
CA PRO A 103 -18.47 50.05 -9.33
C PRO A 103 -18.45 49.70 -10.82
N HIS A 104 -19.41 50.29 -11.51
CA HIS A 104 -19.56 50.40 -12.94
C HIS A 104 -18.36 51.19 -13.51
N LEU A 105 -17.62 50.59 -14.43
CA LEU A 105 -16.67 51.31 -15.27
C LEU A 105 -17.01 50.98 -16.72
N ASP A 106 -17.71 51.90 -17.36
CA ASP A 106 -17.98 51.90 -18.78
C ASP A 106 -16.70 52.10 -19.58
N ALA A 107 -16.58 51.31 -20.65
CA ALA A 107 -15.79 51.66 -21.81
C ALA A 107 -16.74 51.56 -23.02
N ASP A 108 -17.39 52.68 -23.33
CA ASP A 108 -17.50 53.32 -24.67
C ASP A 108 -18.52 54.48 -24.62
#